data_AF-A0A6J4IRT7-F1
#
_entry.id   AF-A0A6J4IRT7-F1
#
_cell.length_a   1.000
_cell.length_b   1.000
_cell.length_c   1.000
_cell.angle_alpha   90.00
_cell.angle_beta   90.00
_cell.angle_gamma   90.00
#
_symmetry.space_group_name_H-M   'P 1'
#
loop_
_entity.id
_entity.type
_entity.pdbx_description
1 polymer ?
#
loop_
_entity_poly.entity_id
_entity_poly.type
_entity_poly.pdbx_seq_one_letter_code
_entity_poly.pdbx_strand_id
1 'polypeptide(L)'
;MTTIPQLSDEAAASWLAEHRSGTAPEEALAFFDGLPTVPAADMLGRWRGSGLPTGSRLDGLLEAYGWYGKEFTGLESVHPLLFRGRGSGRGGEPRPVDPSWIPLGLLRDHSDLARLWPVRTVFGRLRPLLSTNRPAARLRTVEHRGVSTAAMIYDALPII
;
A
#
# COMPACT_ATOMS: atom_id res chain seq x y z
N MET A 1 -28.53 14.99 -2.53
CA MET A 1 -27.52 13.97 -2.17
C MET A 1 -28.01 12.65 -2.75
N THR A 2 -27.35 12.17 -3.81
CA THR A 2 -27.64 10.85 -4.38
C THR A 2 -26.83 9.84 -3.57
N THR A 3 -27.49 9.03 -2.75
CA THR A 3 -26.83 7.95 -2.01
C THR A 3 -26.42 6.88 -3.02
N ILE A 4 -25.12 6.78 -3.31
CA ILE A 4 -24.59 5.67 -4.11
C ILE A 4 -24.79 4.39 -3.28
N PRO A 5 -25.44 3.35 -3.80
CA PRO A 5 -25.60 2.08 -3.09
C PRO A 5 -24.21 1.50 -2.79
N GLN A 6 -23.97 1.18 -1.52
CA GLN A 6 -22.71 0.62 -1.05
C GLN A 6 -22.70 -0.90 -1.25
N LEU A 7 -21.56 -1.43 -1.69
CA LEU A 7 -21.31 -2.87 -1.77
C LEU A 7 -21.25 -3.48 -0.36
N SER A 8 -21.80 -4.68 -0.20
CA SER A 8 -21.56 -5.49 1.00
C SER A 8 -20.15 -6.06 1.00
N ASP A 9 -19.65 -6.44 2.18
CA ASP A 9 -18.34 -7.08 2.31
C ASP A 9 -18.21 -8.37 1.46
N GLU A 10 -19.30 -9.14 1.36
CA GLU A 10 -19.34 -10.37 0.56
C GLU A 10 -19.24 -10.08 -0.95
N ALA A 11 -19.97 -9.06 -1.42
CA ALA A 11 -19.91 -8.63 -2.81
C ALA A 11 -18.52 -8.07 -3.15
N ALA A 12 -17.95 -7.27 -2.25
CA ALA A 12 -16.61 -6.71 -2.40
C ALA A 12 -15.53 -7.81 -2.43
N ALA A 13 -15.62 -8.81 -1.54
CA ALA A 13 -14.70 -9.93 -1.52
C ALA A 13 -14.78 -10.79 -2.78
N SER A 14 -16.00 -11.03 -3.28
CA SER A 14 -16.24 -11.80 -4.51
C SER A 14 -15.67 -11.08 -5.73
N TRP A 15 -15.93 -9.78 -5.86
CA TRP A 15 -15.38 -8.96 -6.93
C TRP A 15 -13.84 -8.98 -6.92
N LEU A 16 -13.23 -8.81 -5.75
CA LEU A 16 -11.77 -8.89 -5.63
C LEU A 16 -11.21 -10.27 -5.98
N ALA A 17 -11.94 -11.35 -5.69
CA ALA A 17 -11.53 -12.71 -6.03
C ALA A 17 -11.52 -12.93 -7.56
N GLU A 18 -12.54 -12.43 -8.24
CA GLU A 18 -12.68 -12.52 -9.70
C GLU A 18 -11.64 -11.69 -10.44
N HIS A 19 -11.26 -10.52 -9.90
CA HIS A 19 -10.35 -9.58 -10.55
C HIS A 19 -8.88 -9.71 -10.10
N ARG A 20 -8.50 -10.75 -9.34
CA ARG A 20 -7.12 -10.87 -8.81
C ARG A 20 -6.01 -10.86 -9.87
N SER A 21 -6.32 -11.29 -11.10
CA SER A 21 -5.37 -11.27 -12.23
C SER A 21 -5.20 -9.88 -12.85
N GLY A 22 -6.08 -8.93 -12.52
CA GLY A 22 -6.07 -7.56 -13.00
C GLY A 22 -7.41 -7.11 -13.57
N THR A 23 -7.57 -5.80 -13.71
CA THR A 23 -8.76 -5.11 -14.22
C THR A 23 -8.36 -3.77 -14.86
N ALA A 24 -9.23 -3.13 -15.62
CA ALA A 24 -8.97 -1.80 -16.13
C ALA A 24 -8.95 -0.76 -14.98
N PRO A 25 -8.14 0.32 -15.05
CA PRO A 25 -8.13 1.37 -14.03
C PRO A 25 -9.51 1.95 -13.72
N GLU A 26 -10.33 2.16 -14.76
CA GLU A 26 -11.67 2.73 -14.65
C GLU A 26 -12.61 1.81 -13.87
N GLU A 27 -12.48 0.50 -14.07
CA GLU A 27 -13.28 -0.51 -13.40
C GLU A 27 -12.85 -0.67 -11.93
N ALA A 28 -11.55 -0.64 -11.63
CA ALA A 28 -11.04 -0.59 -10.26
C ALA A 28 -11.53 0.66 -9.50
N LEU A 29 -11.56 1.82 -10.16
CA LEU A 29 -12.06 3.06 -9.56
C LEU A 29 -13.58 3.01 -9.35
N ALA A 30 -14.35 2.47 -10.30
CA ALA A 30 -15.78 2.30 -10.13
C ALA A 30 -16.12 1.35 -8.97
N PHE A 31 -15.35 0.27 -8.82
CA PHE A 31 -15.43 -0.63 -7.67
C PHE A 31 -15.13 0.12 -6.36
N PHE A 32 -14.02 0.87 -6.30
CA PHE A 32 -13.63 1.65 -5.14
C PHE A 32 -14.71 2.66 -4.72
N ASP A 33 -15.29 3.39 -5.68
CA ASP A 33 -16.34 4.38 -5.45
C ASP A 33 -17.64 3.75 -4.91
N GLY A 34 -17.82 2.43 -5.05
CA GLY A 34 -18.95 1.67 -4.50
C GLY A 34 -18.74 1.14 -3.07
N LEU A 35 -17.57 1.32 -2.47
CA LEU A 35 -17.27 0.80 -1.13
C LEU A 35 -17.77 1.72 0.01
N PRO A 36 -18.09 1.15 1.19
CA PRO A 36 -18.40 1.96 2.36
C PRO A 36 -17.18 2.73 2.87
N THR A 37 -17.44 3.87 3.53
CA THR A 37 -16.39 4.65 4.20
C THR A 37 -15.95 3.99 5.48
N VAL A 38 -14.69 4.18 5.86
CA VAL A 38 -14.11 3.60 7.08
C VAL A 38 -13.62 4.73 8.01
N PRO A 39 -14.00 4.72 9.30
CA PRO A 39 -13.41 5.59 10.32
C PRO A 39 -11.91 5.36 10.48
N ALA A 40 -11.13 6.41 10.79
CA ALA A 40 -9.69 6.29 10.96
C ALA A 40 -9.28 5.32 12.09
N ALA A 41 -10.09 5.21 13.15
CA ALA A 41 -9.84 4.29 14.25
C ALA A 41 -9.96 2.81 13.85
N ASP A 42 -10.77 2.50 12.84
CA ASP A 42 -11.01 1.11 12.41
C ASP A 42 -9.86 0.57 11.54
N MET A 43 -8.95 1.47 11.09
CA MET A 43 -7.74 1.11 10.36
C MET A 43 -6.61 0.59 11.25
N LEU A 44 -6.74 0.69 12.58
CA LEU A 44 -5.68 0.29 13.50
C LEU A 44 -5.36 -1.20 13.39
N GLY A 45 -4.07 -1.53 13.48
CA GLY A 45 -3.56 -2.88 13.37
C GLY A 45 -2.61 -3.08 12.19
N ARG A 46 -2.28 -4.35 11.96
CA ARG A 46 -1.32 -4.77 10.94
C ARG A 46 -2.04 -5.40 9.77
N TRP A 47 -1.82 -4.83 8.59
CA TRP A 47 -2.51 -5.22 7.36
C TRP A 47 -1.52 -5.78 6.37
N ARG A 48 -1.82 -6.97 5.84
CA ARG A 48 -1.09 -7.54 4.71
C ARG A 48 -1.64 -6.93 3.43
N GLY A 49 -0.77 -6.34 2.63
CA GLY A 49 -1.13 -5.71 1.36
C GLY A 49 -0.92 -6.63 0.16
N SER A 50 -1.63 -6.30 -0.92
CA SER A 50 -1.40 -6.81 -2.27
C SER A 50 -1.88 -5.77 -3.28
N GLY A 51 -1.17 -5.60 -4.38
CA GLY A 51 -1.62 -4.84 -5.53
C GLY A 51 -2.69 -5.58 -6.33
N LEU A 52 -3.64 -4.82 -6.87
CA LEU A 52 -4.55 -5.23 -7.92
C LEU A 52 -3.96 -4.71 -9.24
N PRO A 53 -3.55 -5.56 -10.19
CA PRO A 53 -2.96 -5.07 -11.43
C PRO A 53 -3.96 -4.24 -12.23
N THR A 54 -3.58 -3.01 -12.60
CA THR A 54 -4.40 -2.12 -13.45
C THR A 54 -3.66 -1.65 -14.70
N GLY A 55 -2.47 -2.20 -14.97
CA GLY A 55 -1.58 -1.72 -16.04
C GLY A 55 -0.72 -0.53 -15.63
N SER A 56 -0.68 -0.20 -14.33
CA SER A 56 0.21 0.84 -13.81
C SER A 56 1.66 0.39 -13.88
N ARG A 57 2.55 1.35 -14.16
CA ARG A 57 4.01 1.14 -14.14
C ARG A 57 4.53 0.62 -12.80
N LEU A 58 3.82 0.88 -11.72
CA LEU A 58 4.20 0.47 -10.36
C LEU A 58 3.62 -0.91 -9.96
N ASP A 59 2.81 -1.54 -10.81
CA ASP A 59 2.14 -2.80 -10.49
C ASP A 59 3.14 -3.91 -10.14
N GLY A 60 2.91 -4.56 -9.00
CA GLY A 60 3.74 -5.65 -8.49
C GLY A 60 5.15 -5.23 -8.05
N LEU A 61 5.50 -3.93 -8.12
CA LEU A 61 6.85 -3.47 -7.83
C LEU A 61 7.18 -3.69 -6.36
N LEU A 62 6.37 -3.20 -5.43
CA LEU A 62 6.61 -3.34 -3.99
C LEU A 62 6.70 -4.82 -3.58
N GLU A 63 5.81 -5.67 -4.11
CA GLU A 63 5.80 -7.12 -3.88
C GLU A 63 7.09 -7.77 -4.36
N ALA A 64 7.60 -7.34 -5.53
CA ALA A 64 8.86 -7.83 -6.08
C ALA A 64 10.07 -7.50 -5.19
N TYR A 65 9.97 -6.46 -4.35
CA TYR A 65 10.95 -6.09 -3.32
C TYR A 65 10.66 -6.71 -1.94
N GLY A 66 9.63 -7.55 -1.83
CA GLY A 66 9.30 -8.27 -0.61
C GLY A 66 8.43 -7.49 0.36
N TRP A 67 7.70 -6.48 -0.13
CA TRP A 67 6.69 -5.77 0.66
C TRP A 67 5.68 -6.75 1.25
N TYR A 68 5.33 -6.49 2.50
CA TYR A 68 4.35 -7.25 3.27
C TYR A 68 3.04 -6.48 3.38
N GLY A 69 3.12 -5.17 3.67
CA GLY A 69 1.94 -4.39 3.99
C GLY A 69 2.25 -3.16 4.85
N LYS A 70 1.34 -2.85 5.77
CA LYS A 70 1.34 -1.63 6.59
C LYS A 70 0.98 -1.95 8.02
N GLU A 71 1.36 -1.08 8.94
CA GLU A 71 0.92 -1.17 10.33
C GLU A 71 0.56 0.21 10.87
N PHE A 72 -0.62 0.28 11.49
CA PHE A 72 -1.21 1.49 12.06
C PHE A 72 -1.31 1.28 13.57
N THR A 73 -0.34 1.80 14.33
CA THR A 73 -0.31 1.67 15.80
C THR A 73 -1.05 2.81 16.49
N GLY A 74 -1.35 3.88 15.76
CA GLY A 74 -2.17 4.99 16.21
C GLY A 74 -2.45 5.99 15.08
N LEU A 75 -3.26 7.01 15.35
CA LEU A 75 -3.59 8.04 14.35
C LEU A 75 -2.37 8.88 13.94
N GLU A 76 -1.42 9.08 14.86
CA GLU A 76 -0.16 9.77 14.60
C GLU A 76 1.01 8.81 14.36
N SER A 77 0.75 7.50 14.26
CA SER A 77 1.81 6.49 14.27
C SER A 77 1.51 5.37 13.28
N VAL A 78 1.99 5.56 12.05
CA VAL A 78 1.87 4.57 10.98
C VAL A 78 3.24 4.19 10.43
N HIS A 79 3.44 2.89 10.25
CA HIS A 79 4.54 2.30 9.49
C HIS A 79 4.01 1.93 8.09
N PRO A 80 4.20 2.81 7.08
CA PRO A 80 3.53 2.67 5.79
C PRO A 80 4.11 1.56 4.92
N LEU A 81 5.29 1.04 5.27
CA LEU A 81 6.04 0.07 4.50
C LEU A 81 6.68 -0.98 5.40
N LEU A 82 5.97 -2.08 5.58
CA LEU A 82 6.52 -3.30 6.15
C LEU A 82 7.04 -4.20 5.04
N PHE A 83 8.21 -4.78 5.24
CA PHE A 83 8.79 -5.74 4.31
C PHE A 83 9.17 -7.03 5.06
N ARG A 84 9.20 -8.19 4.39
CA ARG A 84 9.51 -9.49 5.04
C ARG A 84 10.97 -9.60 5.47
N GLY A 85 11.29 -9.82 6.74
CA GLY A 85 12.69 -9.95 7.20
C GLY A 85 13.48 -11.07 6.50
N ARG A 86 14.81 -10.93 6.43
CA ARG A 86 15.72 -12.04 6.04
C ARG A 86 16.03 -12.86 7.29
N GLY A 87 15.38 -14.02 7.42
CA GLY A 87 15.69 -15.06 8.40
C GLY A 87 15.72 -16.42 7.70
N SER A 88 16.50 -17.36 8.20
CA SER A 88 16.68 -18.72 7.65
C SER A 88 15.38 -19.53 7.76
N GLY A 89 14.45 -19.33 6.82
CA GLY A 89 13.18 -20.05 6.73
C GLY A 89 12.07 -19.24 6.05
N ARG A 90 10.88 -19.84 5.84
CA ARG A 90 9.67 -19.12 5.42
C ARG A 90 9.22 -18.19 6.55
N GLY A 91 9.61 -16.92 6.51
CA GLY A 91 8.90 -15.84 7.21
C GLY A 91 9.63 -15.24 8.42
N GLY A 92 10.68 -14.44 8.17
CA GLY A 92 11.11 -13.46 9.17
C GLY A 92 10.03 -12.40 9.39
N GLU A 93 9.91 -11.91 10.63
CA GLU A 93 8.93 -10.90 11.03
C GLU A 93 9.00 -9.66 10.10
N PRO A 94 7.84 -9.13 9.66
CA PRO A 94 7.83 -7.95 8.81
C PRO A 94 8.41 -6.74 9.55
N ARG A 95 9.44 -6.12 8.96
CA ARG A 95 10.10 -4.94 9.52
C ARG A 95 9.76 -3.67 8.76
N PRO A 96 9.48 -2.57 9.48
CA PRO A 96 9.31 -1.24 8.90
C PRO A 96 10.58 -0.75 8.20
N VAL A 97 10.37 -0.09 7.07
CA VAL A 97 11.39 0.55 6.23
C VAL A 97 11.03 2.03 6.08
N ASP A 98 12.04 2.90 6.16
CA ASP A 98 11.86 4.34 6.04
C ASP A 98 11.50 4.73 4.59
N PRO A 99 10.31 5.33 4.37
CA PRO A 99 9.87 5.72 3.02
C PRO A 99 10.63 6.91 2.44
N SER A 100 11.34 7.71 3.25
CA SER A 100 12.05 8.91 2.77
C SER A 100 13.15 8.61 1.74
N TRP A 101 13.62 7.36 1.69
CA TRP A 101 14.61 6.89 0.72
C TRP A 101 14.02 6.46 -0.61
N ILE A 102 12.70 6.49 -0.78
CA ILE A 102 12.06 6.08 -2.02
C ILE A 102 12.20 7.20 -3.06
N PRO A 103 12.89 6.94 -4.18
CA PRO A 103 13.04 7.92 -5.25
C PRO A 103 11.78 7.91 -6.12
N LEU A 104 10.66 8.43 -5.60
CA LEU A 104 9.33 8.33 -6.25
C LEU A 104 9.32 8.82 -7.70
N GLY A 105 9.97 9.95 -7.99
CA GLY A 105 10.07 10.48 -9.35
C GLY A 105 10.73 9.49 -10.30
N LEU A 106 11.84 8.87 -9.87
CA LEU A 106 12.52 7.84 -10.65
C LEU A 106 11.62 6.60 -10.84
N LEU A 107 10.91 6.15 -9.80
CA LEU A 107 10.03 4.98 -9.91
C LEU A 107 8.85 5.22 -10.86
N ARG A 108 8.30 6.44 -10.87
CA ARG A 108 7.21 6.84 -11.77
C ARG A 108 7.69 6.92 -13.23
N ASP A 109 8.85 7.55 -13.42
CA ASP A 109 9.34 7.91 -14.75
C ASP A 109 10.16 6.76 -15.39
N HIS A 110 10.79 5.91 -14.57
CA HIS A 110 11.76 4.87 -14.97
C HIS A 110 11.53 3.54 -14.22
N SER A 111 10.27 3.11 -14.07
CA SER A 111 9.90 1.87 -13.37
C SER A 111 10.63 0.62 -13.88
N ASP A 112 10.97 0.58 -15.16
CA ASP A 112 11.59 -0.59 -15.80
C ASP A 112 12.98 -0.86 -15.23
N LEU A 113 13.73 0.19 -14.87
CA LEU A 113 15.01 0.06 -14.21
C LEU A 113 14.87 -0.57 -12.81
N ALA A 114 13.82 -0.17 -12.08
CA ALA A 114 13.52 -0.74 -10.77
C ALA A 114 13.06 -2.21 -10.83
N ARG A 115 12.68 -2.72 -12.00
CA ARG A 115 12.32 -4.14 -12.17
C ARG A 115 13.53 -5.05 -12.40
N LEU A 116 14.69 -4.48 -12.72
CA LEU A 116 15.91 -5.25 -12.96
C LEU A 116 16.32 -6.04 -11.71
N TRP A 117 16.65 -7.31 -11.91
CA TRP A 117 17.04 -8.22 -10.83
C TRP A 117 18.24 -7.73 -9.97
N PRO A 118 19.28 -7.04 -10.53
CA PRO A 118 20.40 -6.57 -9.72
C PRO A 118 19.94 -5.51 -8.72
N VAL A 119 19.05 -4.59 -9.12
CA VAL A 119 18.52 -3.52 -8.26
C VAL A 119 17.74 -4.13 -7.09
N ARG A 120 16.90 -5.12 -7.38
CA ARG A 120 16.16 -5.90 -6.36
C ARG A 120 17.10 -6.59 -5.36
N THR A 121 18.18 -7.17 -5.86
CA THR A 121 19.18 -7.85 -5.04
C THR A 121 19.94 -6.89 -4.13
N VAL A 122 20.37 -5.75 -4.68
CA VAL A 122 21.07 -4.69 -3.92
C VAL A 122 20.16 -4.12 -2.84
N PHE A 123 18.91 -3.77 -3.16
CA PHE A 123 17.94 -3.32 -2.16
C PHE A 123 17.77 -4.35 -1.05
N GLY A 124 17.57 -5.62 -1.40
CA GLY A 124 17.43 -6.69 -0.41
C GLY A 124 18.65 -6.89 0.50
N ARG A 125 19.85 -6.46 0.08
CA ARG A 125 21.06 -6.45 0.92
C ARG A 125 21.15 -5.21 1.80
N LEU A 126 20.81 -4.04 1.29
CA LEU A 126 20.84 -2.77 2.03
C LEU A 126 19.67 -2.60 2.98
N ARG A 127 18.58 -3.34 2.76
CA ARG A 127 17.33 -3.18 3.50
C ARG A 127 17.44 -3.18 5.04
N PRO A 128 18.26 -4.01 5.70
CA PRO A 128 18.44 -3.94 7.14
C PRO A 128 18.89 -2.55 7.63
N LEU A 129 19.65 -1.83 6.81
CA LEU A 129 20.12 -0.47 7.10
C LEU A 129 19.03 0.60 6.85
N LEU A 130 18.03 0.28 6.02
CA LEU A 130 16.88 1.14 5.74
C LEU A 130 15.72 0.91 6.74
N SER A 131 15.89 -0.01 7.69
CA SER A 131 14.86 -0.31 8.67
C SER A 131 14.79 0.80 9.72
N THR A 132 13.57 1.15 10.13
CA THR A 132 13.34 2.21 11.12
C THR A 132 12.20 1.82 12.04
N ASN A 133 12.34 2.09 13.35
CA ASN A 133 11.23 1.96 14.29
C ASN A 133 10.41 3.25 14.42
N ARG A 134 10.76 4.31 13.68
CA ARG A 134 10.01 5.57 13.70
C ARG A 134 8.80 5.46 12.77
N PRO A 135 7.60 5.88 13.21
CA PRO A 135 6.49 6.11 12.30
C PRO A 135 6.86 7.14 11.24
N ALA A 136 6.27 7.01 10.05
CA ALA A 136 6.57 7.88 8.89
C ALA A 136 5.32 8.25 8.09
N ALA A 137 4.15 8.05 8.69
CA ALA A 137 2.85 8.39 8.15
C ALA A 137 1.83 8.57 9.28
N ARG A 138 0.69 9.17 8.94
CA ARG A 138 -0.42 9.47 9.87
C ARG A 138 -1.76 9.13 9.23
N LEU A 139 -2.75 8.79 10.04
CA LEU A 139 -4.13 8.59 9.60
C LEU A 139 -4.93 9.87 9.78
N ARG A 140 -5.68 10.25 8.75
CA ARG A 140 -6.61 11.38 8.77
C ARG A 140 -7.93 11.00 8.12
N THR A 141 -9.00 11.68 8.47
CA THR A 141 -10.20 11.72 7.63
C THR A 141 -9.95 12.74 6.52
N VAL A 142 -10.03 12.30 5.27
CA VAL A 142 -9.84 13.13 4.08
C VAL A 142 -11.06 13.00 3.19
N GLU A 143 -11.46 14.11 2.55
CA GLU A 143 -12.50 14.10 1.53
C GLU A 143 -11.89 13.75 0.17
N HIS A 144 -12.40 12.70 -0.46
CA HIS A 144 -12.07 12.33 -1.83
C HIS A 144 -13.36 12.09 -2.62
N ARG A 145 -13.52 12.77 -3.76
CA ARG A 145 -14.73 12.68 -4.61
C ARG A 145 -16.05 12.91 -3.84
N GLY A 146 -16.03 13.84 -2.86
CA GLY A 146 -17.20 14.17 -2.03
C GLY A 146 -17.49 13.16 -0.92
N VAL A 147 -16.59 12.21 -0.67
CA VAL A 147 -16.72 11.18 0.36
C VAL A 147 -15.60 11.33 1.40
N SER A 148 -15.96 11.45 2.67
CA SER A 148 -15.00 11.53 3.79
C SER A 148 -14.69 10.14 4.34
N THR A 149 -13.44 9.70 4.26
CA THR A 149 -13.01 8.38 4.72
C THR A 149 -11.59 8.43 5.30
N ALA A 150 -11.17 7.38 5.99
CA ALA A 150 -9.80 7.24 6.47
C ALA A 150 -8.80 7.19 5.31
N ALA A 151 -7.74 7.99 5.41
CA ALA A 151 -6.62 8.01 4.47
C ALA A 151 -5.30 8.08 5.23
N MET A 152 -4.24 7.52 4.64
CA MET A 152 -2.91 7.46 5.23
C MET A 152 -1.97 8.44 4.54
N ILE A 153 -1.59 9.51 5.22
CA ILE A 153 -0.73 10.55 4.67
C ILE A 153 0.72 10.26 5.04
N TYR A 154 1.61 10.21 4.06
CA TYR A 154 3.05 10.07 4.30
C TYR A 154 3.64 11.38 4.83
N ASP A 155 4.59 11.29 5.78
CA ASP A 155 5.22 12.48 6.35
C ASP A 155 6.25 13.12 5.42
N ALA A 156 6.96 12.29 4.65
CA ALA A 156 8.10 12.70 3.82
C ALA A 156 7.84 12.60 2.30
N LEU A 157 6.67 12.08 1.90
CA LEU A 157 6.33 11.86 0.49
C LEU A 157 4.98 12.54 0.18
N PRO A 158 4.82 13.14 -1.02
CA PRO A 158 3.56 13.75 -1.43
C PRO A 158 2.54 12.66 -1.86
N ILE A 159 2.17 11.79 -0.92
CA ILE A 159 1.25 10.65 -1.11
C ILE A 159 0.23 10.64 0.03
N ILE A 160 -1.04 10.46 -0.36
CA ILE A 160 -2.21 10.18 0.50
C ILE A 160 -2.73 8.78 0.16
#